data_AF-A0A2V5JEV3-F1
#
_entry.id   AF-A0A2V5JEV3-F1
#
_cell.length_a   1.000
_cell.length_b   1.000
_cell.length_c   1.000
_cell.angle_alpha   90.00
_cell.angle_beta   90.00
_cell.angle_gamma   90.00
#
_symmetry.space_group_name_H-M   'P 1'
#
loop_
_entity.id
_entity.type
_entity.pdbx_description
1 polymer ?
#
loop_
_entity_poly.entity_id
_entity_poly.type
_entity_poly.pdbx_seq_one_letter_code
_entity_poly.pdbx_strand_id
1 'polypeptide(L)'
;MSTLPQIGRALVAILHHAELTKNQYVYVESFTVTQNEVLAALERATEKKWKVQHVYLKPLIEESTERFNQGDLAGARILNLAAGLGKFHDGPYGDWSRVPGGSWNARLGLEVEDLDQVVRAVVL
;
A
#
# COMPACT_ATOMS: atom_id res chain seq x y z
N MET A 1 -0.74 -2.50 2.72
CA MET A 1 -0.14 -2.70 1.37
C MET A 1 -0.36 -4.14 0.94
N SER A 2 -0.53 -4.44 -0.35
CA SER A 2 -0.83 -5.80 -0.83
C SER A 2 0.02 -6.18 -2.04
N THR A 3 0.48 -7.43 -2.09
CA THR A 3 1.10 -8.03 -3.27
C THR A 3 0.04 -8.43 -4.29
N LEU A 4 0.42 -8.56 -5.57
CA LEU A 4 -0.48 -9.05 -6.61
C LEU A 4 -1.02 -10.47 -6.32
N PRO A 5 -0.21 -11.44 -5.84
CA PRO A 5 -0.74 -12.74 -5.40
C PRO A 5 -1.79 -12.65 -4.30
N GLN A 6 -1.60 -11.80 -3.29
CA GLN A 6 -2.59 -11.61 -2.22
C GLN A 6 -3.89 -11.01 -2.76
N ILE A 7 -3.82 -10.06 -3.69
CA ILE A 7 -5.00 -9.52 -4.38
C ILE A 7 -5.74 -10.62 -5.15
N GLY A 8 -5.01 -11.49 -5.84
CA GLY A 8 -5.58 -12.64 -6.54
C GLY A 8 -6.30 -13.61 -5.60
N ARG A 9 -5.67 -13.97 -4.48
CA ARG A 9 -6.29 -14.82 -3.44
C ARG A 9 -7.53 -14.16 -2.84
N ALA A 10 -7.46 -12.87 -2.56
CA ALA A 10 -8.60 -12.11 -2.06
C ALA A 10 -9.77 -12.11 -3.03
N LEU A 11 -9.52 -11.89 -4.33
CA LEU A 11 -10.56 -11.90 -5.35
C LEU A 11 -11.27 -13.26 -5.40
N VAL A 12 -10.52 -14.36 -5.41
CA VAL A 12 -11.07 -15.72 -5.38
C VAL A 12 -11.89 -15.95 -4.11
N ALA A 13 -11.37 -15.57 -2.94
CA ALA A 13 -12.08 -15.70 -1.67
C ALA A 13 -13.39 -14.89 -1.66
N ILE A 14 -13.37 -13.66 -2.18
CA ILE A 14 -14.56 -12.80 -2.28
C ILE A 14 -15.65 -13.49 -3.12
N LEU A 15 -15.30 -14.12 -4.22
CA LEU A 15 -16.24 -14.84 -5.08
C LEU A 15 -16.80 -16.10 -4.41
N HIS A 16 -15.99 -16.84 -3.64
CA HIS A 16 -16.47 -17.98 -2.85
C HIS A 16 -17.35 -17.57 -1.67
N HIS A 17 -17.16 -16.35 -1.14
CA HIS A 17 -17.91 -15.79 -0.02
C HIS A 17 -18.88 -14.68 -0.47
N ALA A 18 -19.48 -14.80 -1.66
CA ALA A 18 -20.27 -13.73 -2.29
C ALA A 18 -21.40 -13.19 -1.40
N GLU A 19 -22.09 -14.04 -0.64
CA GLU A 19 -23.15 -13.59 0.28
C GLU A 19 -22.62 -12.73 1.43
N LEU A 20 -21.42 -13.05 1.91
CA LEU A 20 -20.73 -12.28 2.96
C LEU A 20 -20.16 -10.97 2.42
N THR A 21 -19.72 -10.93 1.16
CA THR A 21 -18.95 -9.81 0.58
C THR A 21 -19.76 -8.88 -0.32
N LYS A 22 -21.00 -9.24 -0.69
CA LYS A 22 -21.82 -8.43 -1.61
C LYS A 22 -22.09 -7.02 -1.09
N ASN A 23 -22.10 -6.05 -2.01
CA ASN A 23 -22.55 -4.68 -1.82
C ASN A 23 -21.85 -3.89 -0.69
N GLN A 24 -20.57 -4.17 -0.46
CA GLN A 24 -19.79 -3.46 0.56
C GLN A 24 -18.30 -3.41 0.21
N TYR A 25 -17.55 -2.59 0.94
CA TYR A 25 -16.10 -2.55 0.83
C TYR A 25 -15.46 -3.74 1.55
N VAL A 26 -14.52 -4.39 0.87
CA VAL A 26 -13.71 -5.48 1.42
C VAL A 26 -12.26 -5.02 1.47
N TYR A 27 -11.74 -4.84 2.68
CA TYR A 27 -10.37 -4.38 2.91
C TYR A 27 -9.45 -5.58 3.16
N VAL A 28 -8.43 -5.74 2.34
CA VAL A 28 -7.43 -6.81 2.47
C VAL A 28 -6.03 -6.23 2.43
N GLU A 29 -5.09 -6.91 3.07
CA GLU A 29 -3.68 -6.50 3.06
C GLU A 29 -2.75 -7.71 3.04
N SER A 30 -1.54 -7.50 2.54
CA SER A 30 -0.41 -8.42 2.79
C SER A 30 0.24 -8.10 4.12
N PHE A 31 0.48 -6.80 4.36
CA PHE A 31 1.13 -6.29 5.56
C PHE A 31 0.83 -4.79 5.75
N THR A 32 0.97 -4.32 6.99
CA THR A 32 0.83 -2.91 7.40
C THR A 32 2.21 -2.40 7.86
N VAL A 33 2.94 -1.73 6.97
CA VAL A 33 4.34 -1.34 7.18
C VAL A 33 4.63 0.06 6.64
N THR A 34 5.73 0.64 7.08
CA THR A 34 6.26 1.92 6.65
C THR A 34 7.25 1.78 5.49
N GLN A 35 7.50 2.88 4.77
CA GLN A 35 8.54 2.93 3.73
C GLN A 35 9.93 2.57 4.27
N ASN A 36 10.22 2.90 5.53
CA ASN A 36 11.50 2.58 6.16
C ASN A 36 11.66 1.08 6.43
N GLU A 37 10.57 0.38 6.79
CA GLU A 37 10.58 -1.07 6.96
C GLU A 37 10.77 -1.79 5.62
N VAL A 38 10.13 -1.29 4.55
CA VAL A 38 10.35 -1.80 3.18
C VAL A 38 11.80 -1.59 2.73
N LEU A 39 12.37 -0.40 2.96
CA LEU A 39 13.78 -0.14 2.69
C LEU A 39 14.68 -1.11 3.47
N ALA A 40 14.44 -1.27 4.77
CA ALA A 40 15.25 -2.16 5.59
C ALA A 40 15.17 -3.63 5.12
N ALA A 41 13.99 -4.09 4.67
CA ALA A 41 13.81 -5.42 4.09
C ALA A 41 14.61 -5.58 2.78
N LEU A 42 14.57 -4.57 1.90
CA LEU A 42 15.36 -4.56 0.66
C LEU A 42 16.87 -4.58 0.93
N GLU A 43 17.33 -3.79 1.90
CA GLU A 43 18.74 -3.77 2.29
C GLU A 43 19.20 -5.11 2.90
N ARG A 44 18.35 -5.77 3.70
CA ARG A 44 18.61 -7.12 4.23
C ARG A 44 18.68 -8.15 3.10
N ALA A 45 17.73 -8.13 2.18
CA ALA A 45 17.63 -9.12 1.11
C ALA A 45 18.72 -8.97 0.04
N THR A 46 19.21 -7.75 -0.19
CA THR A 46 20.25 -7.46 -1.20
C THR A 46 21.66 -7.34 -0.62
N GLU A 47 21.80 -7.41 0.71
CA GLU A 47 23.05 -7.18 1.45
C GLU A 47 23.73 -5.84 1.10
N LYS A 48 22.94 -4.84 0.71
CA LYS A 48 23.40 -3.51 0.29
C LYS A 48 22.72 -2.43 1.10
N LYS A 49 23.47 -1.37 1.40
CA LYS A 49 22.92 -0.12 1.96
C LYS A 49 22.65 0.89 0.86
N TRP A 50 21.55 1.61 0.97
CA TRP A 50 21.20 2.67 0.02
C TRP A 50 21.32 4.05 0.64
N LYS A 51 21.76 5.02 -0.17
CA LYS A 51 21.74 6.43 0.24
C LYS A 51 20.29 6.91 0.26
N VAL A 52 19.79 7.29 1.44
CA VAL A 52 18.44 7.81 1.61
C VAL A 52 18.42 9.33 1.43
N GLN A 53 17.47 9.82 0.64
CA GLN A 53 17.14 11.24 0.55
C GLN A 53 15.74 11.46 1.13
N HIS A 54 15.63 12.34 2.12
CA HIS A 54 14.35 12.71 2.71
C HIS A 54 13.73 13.86 1.92
N VAL A 55 12.51 13.66 1.44
CA VAL A 55 11.81 14.62 0.59
C VAL A 55 10.55 15.09 1.30
N TYR A 56 10.35 16.41 1.35
CA TYR A 56 9.14 16.98 1.90
C TYR A 56 8.03 17.02 0.85
N LEU A 57 6.90 16.36 1.13
CA LEU A 57 5.82 16.19 0.17
C LEU A 57 5.05 17.48 -0.12
N LYS A 58 4.95 18.43 0.81
CA LYS A 58 4.08 19.61 0.66
C LYS A 58 4.41 20.47 -0.58
N PRO A 59 5.67 20.89 -0.82
CA PRO A 59 6.01 21.65 -2.02
C PRO A 59 5.72 20.87 -3.32
N LEU A 60 5.95 19.55 -3.30
CA LEU A 60 5.68 18.69 -4.44
C LEU A 60 4.18 18.59 -4.76
N ILE A 61 3.33 18.56 -3.73
CA ILE A 61 1.87 18.59 -3.90
C ILE A 61 1.43 19.92 -4.51
N GLU A 62 1.94 21.04 -4.01
CA GLU A 62 1.62 22.38 -4.51
C GLU A 62 2.00 22.53 -5.99
N GLU A 63 3.25 22.20 -6.34
CA GLU A 63 3.74 22.24 -7.72
C GLU A 63 2.92 21.31 -8.64
N SER A 64 2.65 20.08 -8.18
CA SER A 64 1.97 19.08 -9.00
C SER A 64 0.48 19.39 -9.20
N THR A 65 -0.14 20.06 -8.23
CA THR A 65 -1.52 20.57 -8.33
C THR A 65 -1.60 21.65 -9.40
N GLU A 66 -0.66 22.60 -9.40
CA GLU A 66 -0.62 23.66 -10.41
C GLU A 66 -0.45 23.08 -11.83
N ARG A 67 0.53 22.18 -12.00
CA ARG A 67 0.76 21.49 -13.27
C ARG A 67 -0.47 20.72 -13.75
N PHE A 68 -1.12 19.98 -12.85
CA PHE A 68 -2.33 19.22 -13.18
C PHE A 68 -3.48 20.14 -13.63
N ASN A 69 -3.68 21.28 -12.94
CA ASN A 69 -4.70 22.27 -13.32
C ASN A 69 -4.45 22.90 -14.69
N GLN A 70 -3.21 22.91 -15.15
CA GLN A 70 -2.81 23.37 -16.49
C GLN A 70 -2.89 22.26 -17.56
N GLY A 71 -3.39 21.07 -17.22
CA GLY A 71 -3.56 19.94 -18.14
C GLY A 71 -2.37 18.98 -18.21
N ASP A 72 -1.32 19.18 -17.41
CA ASP A 72 -0.21 18.23 -17.30
C ASP A 72 -0.60 17.04 -16.40
N LEU A 73 -1.08 15.96 -17.04
CA LEU A 73 -1.46 14.73 -16.35
C LEU A 73 -0.28 14.04 -15.63
N ALA A 74 0.98 14.36 -15.97
CA ALA A 74 2.13 13.85 -15.23
C ALA A 74 2.19 14.41 -13.80
N GLY A 75 1.59 15.59 -13.56
CA GLY A 75 1.38 16.16 -12.22
C GLY A 75 0.56 15.23 -11.31
N ALA A 76 -0.40 14.49 -11.86
CA ALA A 76 -1.23 13.56 -11.09
C ALA A 76 -0.42 12.44 -10.41
N ARG A 77 0.75 12.08 -10.95
CA ARG A 77 1.61 11.01 -10.39
C ARG A 77 2.06 11.35 -8.97
N ILE A 78 2.52 12.58 -8.74
CA ILE A 78 2.96 13.03 -7.41
C ILE A 78 1.78 13.17 -6.47
N LEU A 79 0.63 13.64 -6.97
CA LEU A 79 -0.60 13.74 -6.16
C LEU A 79 -1.05 12.35 -5.67
N ASN A 80 -1.02 11.33 -6.54
CA ASN A 80 -1.32 9.95 -6.15
C ASN A 80 -0.31 9.40 -5.14
N LEU A 81 0.98 9.69 -5.32
CA LEU A 81 2.01 9.29 -4.36
C LEU A 81 1.78 9.97 -2.99
N ALA A 82 1.47 11.25 -2.99
CA ALA A 82 1.15 12.01 -1.79
C ALA A 82 -0.12 11.48 -1.09
N ALA A 83 -1.14 11.11 -1.87
CA ALA A 83 -2.33 10.45 -1.36
C ALA A 83 -1.98 9.11 -0.70
N GLY A 84 -1.11 8.29 -1.30
CA GLY A 84 -0.72 7.00 -0.71
C GLY A 84 0.24 7.08 0.48
N LEU A 85 1.16 8.05 0.49
CA LEU A 85 2.26 8.15 1.47
C LEU A 85 2.06 9.22 2.54
N GLY A 86 1.11 10.13 2.35
CA GLY A 86 0.83 11.20 3.29
C GLY A 86 0.34 10.68 4.64
N LYS A 87 0.69 11.38 5.71
CA LYS A 87 0.03 11.21 7.01
C LYS A 87 -1.27 11.99 6.95
N PHE A 88 -2.39 11.32 6.77
CA PHE A 88 -3.72 11.94 6.84
C PHE A 88 -4.23 11.93 8.28
N HIS A 89 -5.20 12.80 8.57
CA HIS A 89 -5.77 12.90 9.92
C HIS A 89 -6.39 11.57 10.40
N ASP A 90 -6.83 10.74 9.45
CA ASP A 90 -7.40 9.41 9.72
C ASP A 90 -6.35 8.27 9.78
N GLY A 91 -5.07 8.57 9.58
CA GLY A 91 -3.97 7.60 9.57
C GLY A 91 -3.30 7.42 8.20
N PRO A 92 -2.30 6.53 8.11
CA PRO A 92 -1.71 6.19 6.82
C PRO A 92 -2.72 5.42 5.96
N TYR A 93 -2.75 5.71 4.66
CA TYR A 93 -3.52 4.89 3.73
C TYR A 93 -3.00 3.44 3.76
N GLY A 94 -3.93 2.49 3.89
CA GLY A 94 -3.60 1.06 3.89
C GLY A 94 -3.29 0.43 5.26
N ASP A 95 -3.61 1.12 6.36
CA ASP A 95 -3.79 0.52 7.70
C ASP A 95 -5.29 0.34 7.95
N TRP A 96 -5.77 -0.89 7.82
CA TRP A 96 -7.20 -1.19 7.95
C TRP A 96 -7.66 -1.29 9.39
N SER A 97 -6.77 -1.29 10.39
CA SER A 97 -7.16 -1.36 11.80
C SER A 97 -8.04 -0.19 12.25
N ARG A 98 -7.99 0.93 11.52
CA ARG A 98 -8.74 2.16 11.78
C ARG A 98 -10.07 2.24 11.04
N VAL A 99 -10.29 1.35 10.09
CA VAL A 99 -11.54 1.30 9.32
C VAL A 99 -12.56 0.48 10.10
N PRO A 100 -13.83 0.91 10.20
CA PRO A 100 -14.89 0.11 10.81
C PRO A 100 -14.95 -1.29 10.18
N GLY A 101 -14.76 -2.31 11.01
CA GLY A 101 -14.72 -3.70 10.56
C GLY A 101 -13.34 -4.24 10.19
N GLY A 102 -12.29 -3.40 10.16
CA GLY A 102 -10.91 -3.87 10.04
C GLY A 102 -10.58 -4.56 8.71
N SER A 103 -9.41 -5.21 8.70
CA SER A 103 -9.02 -6.12 7.63
C SER A 103 -9.92 -7.36 7.59
N TRP A 104 -10.25 -7.81 6.39
CA TRP A 104 -11.06 -8.99 6.13
C TRP A 104 -10.24 -10.26 5.95
N ASN A 105 -8.91 -10.19 6.06
CA ASN A 105 -8.03 -11.33 5.84
C ASN A 105 -8.50 -12.58 6.58
N ALA A 106 -8.72 -12.50 7.90
CA ALA A 106 -9.20 -13.63 8.69
C ALA A 106 -10.60 -14.14 8.26
N ARG A 107 -11.50 -13.23 7.87
CA ARG A 107 -12.87 -13.57 7.41
C ARG A 107 -12.87 -14.33 6.09
N LEU A 108 -11.85 -14.08 5.27
CA LEU A 108 -11.67 -14.65 3.94
C LEU A 108 -10.62 -15.78 3.92
N GLY A 109 -10.09 -16.17 5.08
CA GLY A 109 -9.04 -17.21 5.18
C GLY A 109 -7.72 -16.81 4.52
N LEU A 110 -7.43 -15.51 4.42
CA LEU A 110 -6.19 -14.99 3.86
C LEU A 110 -5.15 -14.85 4.97
N GLU A 111 -3.95 -15.38 4.74
CA GLU A 111 -2.82 -15.17 5.63
C GLU A 111 -2.23 -13.77 5.45
N VAL A 112 -1.65 -13.24 6.53
CA VAL A 112 -0.80 -12.05 6.49
C VAL A 112 0.56 -12.50 5.94
N GLU A 113 1.04 -11.84 4.89
CA GLU A 113 2.32 -12.20 4.28
C GLU A 113 3.49 -11.63 5.09
N ASP A 114 4.61 -12.36 5.10
CA ASP A 114 5.86 -11.87 5.67
C ASP A 114 6.60 -10.95 4.68
N LEU A 115 6.89 -9.72 5.11
CA LEU A 115 7.55 -8.73 4.25
C LEU A 115 8.92 -9.20 3.76
N ASP A 116 9.72 -9.83 4.63
CA ASP A 116 11.09 -10.26 4.28
C ASP A 116 11.06 -11.40 3.26
N GLN A 117 10.14 -12.36 3.40
CA GLN A 117 9.92 -13.41 2.41
C GLN A 117 9.48 -12.84 1.06
N VAL A 118 8.51 -11.93 1.06
CA VAL A 118 8.02 -11.29 -0.17
C VAL A 118 9.14 -10.52 -0.86
N VAL A 119 9.91 -9.72 -0.12
CA VAL A 119 11.01 -8.94 -0.70
C VAL A 119 12.10 -9.84 -1.26
N ARG A 120 12.49 -10.91 -0.54
CA ARG A 120 13.49 -11.88 -1.03
C ARG A 120 13.07 -12.52 -2.35
N ALA A 121 11.79 -12.86 -2.50
CA ALA A 121 11.26 -13.46 -3.72
C ALA A 121 11.27 -12.52 -4.95
N VAL A 122 11.41 -11.21 -4.73
CA VAL A 122 11.44 -10.21 -5.83
C VAL A 122 12.87 -9.85 -6.25
N VAL A 123 13.84 -9.93 -5.33
CA VAL A 123 15.22 -9.48 -5.58
C VAL A 123 16.20 -10.60 -5.94
N LEU A 124 15.79 -11.86 -5.75
CA LEU A 124 16.52 -13.08 -6.16
C LEU A 124 15.91 -13.66 -7.44
#